data_AF-A0A8T5J0Q8-F1
#
_entry.id   AF-A0A8T5J0Q8-F1
#
_cell.length_a   1.000
_cell.length_b   1.000
_cell.length_c   1.000
_cell.angle_alpha   90.00
_cell.angle_beta   90.00
_cell.angle_gamma   90.00
#
_symmetry.space_group_name_H-M   'P 1'
#
loop_
_entity.id
_entity.type
_entity.pdbx_description
1 polymer ?
#
loop_
_entity_poly.entity_id
_entity_poly.type
_entity_poly.pdbx_seq_one_letter_code
_entity_poly.pdbx_strand_id
1 'polypeptide(L)'
;MILKNVLVLLGLLLLVGCNVNGAETLNSSNIEMITITSSGNFSSEECINRNLDGQYLMLESKYCGHCEKSFPIFLEVCEELGLNCNVIDISEDIEKEELDNYGINIMYTPTFVFDCNYYVGAMEKSEFLEVLK
;
A
#
# COMPACT_ATOMS: atom_id res chain seq x y z
N MET A 1 -57.77 41.63 13.68
CA MET A 1 -57.94 41.53 15.15
C MET A 1 -58.53 40.15 15.45
N ILE A 2 -58.01 39.26 16.28
CA ILE A 2 -56.88 39.23 17.22
C ILE A 2 -56.45 37.76 17.28
N LEU A 3 -55.14 37.54 17.15
CA LEU A 3 -54.45 36.29 17.45
C LEU A 3 -54.27 36.21 18.98
N LYS A 4 -54.63 35.10 19.63
CA LYS A 4 -54.10 34.76 20.95
C LYS A 4 -53.85 33.25 21.05
N ASN A 5 -52.57 32.91 21.16
CA ASN A 5 -51.95 31.93 22.06
C ASN A 5 -52.56 30.52 22.09
N VAL A 6 -51.74 29.49 21.88
CA VAL A 6 -51.09 28.73 22.95
C VAL A 6 -50.07 27.76 22.34
N LEU A 7 -48.91 27.72 22.99
CA LEU A 7 -47.70 26.98 22.73
C LEU A 7 -47.73 25.64 23.50
N VAL A 8 -47.60 24.48 22.86
CA VAL A 8 -47.19 23.20 23.50
C VAL A 8 -46.49 22.35 22.42
N LEU A 9 -45.16 22.40 22.31
CA LEU A 9 -44.14 21.53 22.95
C LEU A 9 -44.01 20.11 22.38
N LEU A 10 -42.89 19.95 21.66
CA LEU A 10 -41.98 18.81 21.52
C LEU A 10 -42.53 17.37 21.65
N GLY A 11 -42.29 16.60 20.59
CA GLY A 11 -42.27 15.14 20.64
C GLY A 11 -41.97 14.50 19.29
N LEU A 12 -40.92 14.93 18.59
CA LEU A 12 -40.50 14.26 17.34
C LEU A 12 -39.59 13.08 17.70
N LEU A 13 -40.19 11.90 17.84
CA LEU A 13 -39.49 10.62 17.95
C LEU A 13 -38.77 10.33 16.62
N LEU A 14 -37.43 10.32 16.65
CA LEU A 14 -36.58 9.83 15.58
C LEU A 14 -36.70 8.30 15.48
N LEU A 15 -37.47 7.82 14.51
CA LEU A 15 -37.35 6.45 14.01
C LEU A 15 -36.28 6.45 12.91
N VAL A 16 -35.01 6.41 13.31
CA VAL A 16 -33.93 6.01 12.40
C VAL A 16 -34.01 4.49 12.31
N GLY A 17 -34.69 4.01 11.27
CA GLY A 17 -34.58 2.63 10.85
C GLY A 17 -33.14 2.37 10.39
N CYS A 18 -32.38 1.59 11.15
CA CYS A 18 -31.12 1.04 10.68
C CYS A 18 -31.39 0.15 9.47
N ASN A 19 -31.06 0.63 8.28
CA ASN A 19 -30.78 -0.26 7.15
C ASN A 19 -29.52 -1.04 7.52
N VAL A 20 -29.71 -2.25 8.05
CA VAL A 20 -28.67 -3.27 8.04
C VAL A 20 -28.54 -3.76 6.60
N ASN A 21 -27.83 -2.98 5.77
CA ASN A 21 -27.19 -3.56 4.61
C ASN A 21 -26.25 -4.62 5.16
N GLY A 22 -26.64 -5.88 4.95
CA GLY A 22 -25.83 -7.03 5.28
C GLY A 22 -24.43 -6.76 4.79
N ALA A 23 -23.47 -6.78 5.73
CA ALA A 23 -22.07 -6.73 5.43
C ALA A 23 -21.80 -7.71 4.29
N GLU A 24 -21.35 -7.17 3.15
CA GLU A 24 -20.79 -7.97 2.10
C GLU A 24 -19.71 -8.81 2.74
N THR A 25 -19.93 -10.12 2.76
CA THR A 25 -18.92 -11.08 3.17
C THR A 25 -17.73 -10.84 2.26
N LEU A 26 -16.67 -10.25 2.82
CA LEU A 26 -15.37 -10.13 2.17
C LEU A 26 -15.00 -11.54 1.71
N ASN A 27 -15.16 -11.75 0.41
CA ASN A 27 -14.64 -12.92 -0.27
C ASN A 27 -13.14 -12.81 -0.10
N SER A 28 -12.59 -13.52 0.89
CA SER A 28 -11.17 -13.80 1.00
C SER A 28 -10.79 -14.65 -0.21
N SER A 29 -10.72 -14.00 -1.37
CA SER A 29 -10.02 -14.51 -2.53
C SER A 29 -8.62 -14.80 -2.04
N ASN A 30 -8.26 -16.08 -1.98
CA ASN A 30 -6.90 -16.51 -1.66
C ASN A 30 -5.97 -15.89 -2.70
N ILE A 31 -5.43 -14.71 -2.42
CA ILE A 31 -4.41 -14.10 -3.27
C ILE A 31 -3.21 -15.05 -3.19
N GLU A 32 -2.82 -15.60 -4.32
CA GLU A 32 -1.64 -16.44 -4.40
C GLU A 32 -0.41 -15.61 -4.03
N MET A 33 0.28 -16.02 -2.97
CA MET A 33 1.51 -15.39 -2.52
C MET A 33 2.65 -15.70 -3.48
N ILE A 34 3.21 -14.68 -4.11
CA ILE A 34 4.41 -14.80 -4.95
C ILE A 34 5.64 -14.51 -4.09
N THR A 35 6.61 -15.42 -4.08
CA THR A 35 7.89 -15.19 -3.39
C THR A 35 8.94 -14.67 -4.37
N ILE A 36 9.39 -13.43 -4.16
CA ILE A 36 10.47 -12.81 -4.95
C ILE A 36 11.82 -13.31 -4.42
N THR A 37 12.60 -13.92 -5.31
CA THR A 37 13.94 -14.46 -5.02
C THR A 37 15.03 -13.87 -5.90
N SER A 38 14.67 -13.23 -7.01
CA SER A 38 15.54 -12.54 -7.96
C SER A 38 14.79 -11.39 -8.61
N SER A 39 15.49 -10.46 -9.27
CA SER A 39 14.84 -9.38 -10.04
C SER A 39 14.02 -9.91 -11.21
N GLY A 40 12.99 -9.18 -11.62
CA GLY A 40 12.07 -9.57 -12.68
C GLY A 40 10.87 -8.62 -12.78
N ASN A 41 9.76 -9.14 -13.28
CA ASN A 41 8.51 -8.39 -13.41
C ASN A 41 7.31 -9.30 -13.19
N PHE A 42 6.23 -8.73 -12.67
CA PHE A 42 4.92 -9.36 -12.68
C PHE A 42 4.38 -9.38 -14.11
N SER A 43 3.58 -10.39 -14.45
CA SER A 43 2.73 -10.29 -15.64
C SER A 43 1.74 -9.12 -15.50
N SER A 44 1.23 -8.59 -16.61
CA SER A 44 0.28 -7.47 -16.56
C SER A 44 -0.96 -7.77 -15.72
N GLU A 45 -1.47 -9.01 -15.78
CA GLU A 45 -2.60 -9.46 -14.98
C GLU A 45 -2.25 -9.51 -13.48
N GLU A 46 -1.09 -10.07 -13.12
CA GLU A 46 -0.64 -10.14 -11.73
C GLU A 46 -0.43 -8.75 -11.12
N CYS A 47 0.14 -7.82 -11.90
CA CYS A 47 0.40 -6.46 -11.46
C CYS A 47 -0.89 -5.69 -11.16
N ILE A 48 -1.86 -5.74 -12.10
CA ILE A 48 -3.15 -5.08 -11.94
C ILE A 48 -3.93 -5.69 -10.76
N ASN A 49 -3.99 -7.03 -10.69
CA ASN A 49 -4.73 -7.71 -9.64
C ASN A 49 -4.14 -7.49 -8.24
N ARG A 50 -2.83 -7.17 -8.15
CA ARG A 50 -2.15 -6.84 -6.89
C ARG A 50 -2.10 -5.34 -6.62
N ASN A 51 -2.64 -4.49 -7.50
CA ASN A 51 -2.60 -3.03 -7.37
C ASN A 51 -1.15 -2.48 -7.26
N LEU A 52 -0.24 -3.00 -8.10
CA LEU A 52 1.17 -2.61 -8.14
C LEU A 52 1.50 -1.57 -9.22
N ASP A 53 0.55 -1.28 -10.11
CA ASP A 53 0.66 -0.24 -11.14
C ASP A 53 0.85 1.12 -10.46
N GLY A 54 1.88 1.85 -10.87
CA GLY A 54 2.27 3.13 -10.29
C GLY A 54 2.72 3.09 -8.82
N GLN A 55 3.00 1.90 -8.26
CA GLN A 55 3.59 1.77 -6.92
C GLN A 55 5.12 1.85 -7.00
N TYR A 56 5.72 2.56 -6.03
CA TYR A 56 7.16 2.67 -5.85
C TYR A 56 7.52 2.33 -4.41
N LEU A 57 7.86 1.07 -4.18
CA LEU A 57 8.05 0.51 -2.84
C LEU A 57 9.52 0.12 -2.64
N MET A 58 10.05 0.42 -1.47
CA MET A 58 11.23 -0.25 -0.93
C MET A 58 10.79 -1.18 0.20
N LEU A 59 11.08 -2.46 0.05
CA LEU A 59 10.84 -3.49 1.05
C LEU A 59 12.15 -3.71 1.80
N GLU A 60 12.18 -3.36 3.07
CA GLU A 60 13.39 -3.35 3.89
C GLU A 60 13.24 -4.12 5.20
N SER A 61 14.33 -4.18 5.95
CA SER A 61 14.32 -4.69 7.31
C SER A 61 15.26 -3.86 8.18
N LYS A 62 14.88 -3.56 9.43
CA LYS A 62 15.78 -2.92 10.40
C LYS A 62 17.10 -3.66 10.67
N TYR A 63 17.24 -4.92 10.23
CA TYR A 63 18.45 -5.72 10.38
C TYR A 63 19.30 -5.82 9.09
N CYS A 64 19.02 -4.98 8.10
CA CYS A 64 19.61 -5.03 6.77
C CYS A 64 20.64 -3.89 6.55
N GLY A 65 21.94 -4.20 6.70
CA GLY A 65 22.99 -3.21 6.43
C GLY A 65 23.08 -2.73 4.97
N HIS A 66 22.55 -3.49 4.01
CA HIS A 66 22.43 -3.05 2.62
C HIS A 66 21.29 -2.04 2.40
N CYS A 67 20.28 -2.07 3.26
CA CYS A 67 19.13 -1.17 3.21
C CYS A 67 19.54 0.23 3.69
N GLU A 68 20.37 0.32 4.74
CA GLU A 68 20.93 1.60 5.23
C GLU A 68 21.63 2.42 4.15
N LYS A 69 22.25 1.75 3.17
CA LYS A 69 22.91 2.41 2.03
C LYS A 69 21.92 2.86 0.96
N SER A 70 20.93 2.03 0.64
CA SER A 70 20.03 2.25 -0.50
C SER A 70 18.87 3.18 -0.14
N PHE A 71 18.41 3.17 1.11
CA PHE A 71 17.28 3.97 1.60
C PHE A 71 17.43 5.48 1.31
N PRO A 72 18.54 6.16 1.70
CA PRO A 72 18.66 7.60 1.43
C PRO A 72 18.71 7.90 -0.07
N ILE A 73 19.32 7.02 -0.86
CA ILE A 73 19.40 7.18 -2.32
C ILE A 73 18.02 7.02 -2.95
N PHE A 74 17.25 6.03 -2.50
CA PHE A 74 15.88 5.80 -2.96
C PHE A 74 14.99 7.02 -2.72
N LEU A 75 14.99 7.56 -1.49
CA LEU A 75 14.22 8.77 -1.18
C LEU A 75 14.66 9.98 -2.00
N GLU A 76 15.97 10.17 -2.19
CA GLU A 76 16.50 11.26 -3.02
C GLU A 76 16.01 11.16 -4.47
N VAL A 77 16.05 9.97 -5.07
CA VAL A 77 15.58 9.77 -6.45
C VAL A 77 14.07 9.96 -6.57
N CYS A 78 13.30 9.50 -5.58
CA CYS A 78 11.86 9.72 -5.55
C CYS A 78 11.51 11.22 -5.50
N GLU A 79 12.22 12.01 -4.68
CA GLU A 79 12.07 13.46 -4.65
C GLU A 79 12.48 14.11 -5.99
N GLU A 80 13.62 13.71 -6.56
CA GLU A 80 14.13 14.22 -7.85
C GLU A 80 13.12 14.01 -8.99
N LEU A 81 12.42 12.86 -8.98
CA LEU A 81 11.46 12.47 -10.01
C LEU A 81 10.01 12.85 -9.69
N GLY A 82 9.73 13.37 -8.49
CA GLY A 82 8.37 13.68 -8.04
C GLY A 82 7.48 12.44 -7.88
N LEU A 83 8.07 11.30 -7.52
CA LEU A 83 7.37 10.03 -7.29
C LEU A 83 6.91 9.92 -5.84
N ASN A 84 5.73 9.33 -5.64
CA ASN A 84 5.26 8.99 -4.30
C ASN A 84 5.78 7.60 -3.92
N CYS A 85 6.89 7.58 -3.18
CA CYS A 85 7.54 6.35 -2.76
C CYS A 85 7.23 6.00 -1.32
N ASN A 86 7.00 4.71 -1.07
CA ASN A 86 6.75 4.16 0.26
C ASN A 86 7.85 3.18 0.64
N VAL A 87 8.06 3.02 1.94
CA VAL A 87 8.98 2.03 2.50
C VAL A 87 8.19 1.15 3.45
N ILE A 88 8.38 -0.16 3.33
CA ILE A 88 7.75 -1.18 4.17
C ILE A 88 8.85 -1.96 4.88
N ASP A 89 8.95 -1.83 6.20
CA ASP A 89 9.84 -2.62 7.04
C ASP A 89 9.20 -3.98 7.35
N ILE A 90 9.61 -5.00 6.62
CA ILE A 90 9.08 -6.36 6.76
C ILE A 90 9.54 -7.08 8.06
N SER A 91 10.31 -6.40 8.92
CA SER A 91 10.63 -6.89 10.27
C SER A 91 9.68 -6.40 11.35
N GLU A 92 8.72 -5.55 11.01
CA GLU A 92 7.59 -5.14 11.84
C GLU A 92 6.31 -5.85 11.36
N ASP A 93 5.65 -6.61 12.25
CA ASP A 93 4.51 -7.46 11.87
C ASP A 93 3.37 -6.67 11.21
N ILE A 94 3.09 -5.45 11.68
CA ILE A 94 2.04 -4.57 11.14
C ILE A 94 2.33 -4.14 9.70
N GLU A 95 3.60 -3.81 9.40
CA GLU A 95 3.99 -3.39 8.05
C GLU A 95 4.08 -4.60 7.11
N LYS A 96 4.42 -5.77 7.65
CA LYS A 96 4.35 -7.01 6.90
C LYS A 96 2.92 -7.33 6.43
N GLU A 97 1.88 -7.04 7.23
CA GLU A 97 0.48 -7.19 6.79
C GLU A 97 0.15 -6.29 5.59
N GLU A 98 0.78 -5.11 5.49
CA GLU A 98 0.65 -4.26 4.30
C GLU A 98 1.22 -4.94 3.06
N LEU A 99 2.41 -5.56 3.17
CA LEU A 99 3.00 -6.32 2.07
C LEU A 99 2.14 -7.52 1.67
N ASP A 100 1.56 -8.22 2.64
CA ASP A 100 0.70 -9.37 2.38
C ASP A 100 -0.57 -8.98 1.58
N ASN A 101 -1.05 -7.72 1.66
CA ASN A 101 -2.15 -7.22 0.82
C ASN A 101 -1.79 -7.17 -0.67
N TYR A 102 -0.50 -7.05 -1.00
CA TYR A 102 -0.01 -7.17 -2.37
C TYR A 102 0.15 -8.63 -2.81
N GLY A 103 -0.06 -9.61 -1.92
CA GLY A 103 0.18 -11.02 -2.23
C GLY A 103 1.65 -11.32 -2.54
N ILE A 104 2.58 -10.61 -1.89
CA ILE A 104 4.02 -10.72 -2.12
C ILE A 104 4.70 -11.22 -0.85
N ASN A 105 5.67 -12.11 -1.03
CA ASN A 105 6.69 -12.41 -0.04
C ASN A 105 8.07 -12.15 -0.66
N ILE A 106 9.07 -11.83 0.16
CA ILE A 106 10.44 -11.62 -0.31
C ILE A 106 11.42 -12.47 0.47
N MET A 107 12.49 -12.93 -0.18
CA MET A 107 13.57 -13.63 0.51
C MET A 107 14.72 -12.72 0.94
N TYR A 108 14.88 -11.57 0.31
CA TYR A 108 16.04 -10.70 0.50
C TYR A 108 15.63 -9.24 0.60
N THR A 109 16.33 -8.49 1.46
CA THR A 109 16.21 -7.04 1.59
C THR A 109 17.55 -6.36 1.24
N PRO A 110 17.55 -5.17 0.62
CA PRO A 110 16.36 -4.48 0.12
C PRO A 110 15.81 -5.19 -1.13
N THR A 111 14.49 -5.15 -1.30
CA THR A 111 13.82 -5.46 -2.57
C THR A 111 12.98 -4.25 -2.95
N PHE A 112 13.06 -3.84 -4.20
CA PHE A 112 12.30 -2.71 -4.73
C PHE A 112 11.17 -3.21 -5.63
N VAL A 113 10.01 -2.57 -5.57
CA VAL A 113 8.89 -2.83 -6.48
C VAL A 113 8.50 -1.51 -7.14
N PHE A 114 8.72 -1.41 -8.45
CA PHE A 114 8.49 -0.21 -9.26
C PHE A 114 7.60 -0.57 -10.44
N ASP A 115 6.35 -0.10 -10.42
CA ASP A 115 5.42 -0.20 -11.54
C ASP A 115 5.46 -1.57 -12.26
N CYS A 116 4.98 -2.60 -11.58
CA CYS A 116 5.03 -4.02 -12.00
C CYS A 116 6.42 -4.70 -12.05
N ASN A 117 7.52 -3.96 -11.95
CA ASN A 117 8.87 -4.51 -11.94
C ASN A 117 9.38 -4.69 -10.51
N TYR A 118 10.29 -5.62 -10.29
CA TYR A 118 10.92 -5.79 -8.99
C TYR A 118 12.42 -6.09 -9.11
N TYR A 119 13.19 -5.53 -8.16
CA TYR A 119 14.64 -5.56 -8.15
C TYR A 119 15.13 -6.00 -6.78
N VAL A 120 15.99 -7.02 -6.75
CA VAL A 120 16.50 -7.59 -5.51
C VAL A 120 17.95 -7.14 -5.29
N GLY A 121 18.23 -6.61 -4.10
CA GLY A 121 19.55 -6.16 -3.68
C GLY A 121 19.67 -4.64 -3.66
N ALA A 122 20.74 -4.15 -3.01
CA ALA A 122 21.04 -2.73 -2.96
C ALA A 122 21.27 -2.16 -4.37
N MET A 123 20.85 -0.92 -4.57
CA MET A 123 21.00 -0.19 -5.84
C MET A 123 21.72 1.13 -5.60
N GLU A 124 22.57 1.49 -6.56
CA GLU A 124 23.20 2.81 -6.64
C GLU A 124 22.28 3.82 -7.33
N LYS A 125 22.54 5.12 -7.15
CA LYS A 125 21.70 6.19 -7.72
C LYS A 125 21.50 6.04 -9.23
N SER A 126 22.54 5.67 -9.97
CA SER A 126 22.46 5.49 -11.43
C SER A 126 21.50 4.36 -11.82
N GLU A 127 21.44 3.29 -11.05
CA GLU A 127 20.57 2.15 -11.33
C GLU A 127 19.11 2.53 -11.08
N PHE A 128 18.81 3.28 -10.01
CA PHE A 128 17.46 3.81 -9.79
C PHE A 128 17.02 4.72 -10.95
N LEU A 129 17.89 5.63 -11.39
CA LEU A 129 17.56 6.54 -12.49
C LEU A 129 17.41 5.82 -13.83
N GLU A 130 18.07 4.67 -14.02
CA GLU A 130 17.90 3.84 -15.23
C GLU A 130 16.53 3.17 -15.26
N VAL A 131 16.00 2.74 -14.12
CA VAL A 131 14.73 1.99 -14.06
C VAL A 131 13.50 2.86 -13.79
N LEU A 132 13.67 4.10 -13.31
CA LEU A 132 12.57 5.00 -12.94
C LEU A 132 12.34 6.17 -13.90
N LYS A 133 13.22 6.42 -14.88
CA LYS A 133 13.09 7.50 -15.88
C LYS A 133 12.54 6.98 -17.20
#